data_AF-A0A3C0ID07-F1
#
_entry.id   AF-A0A3C0ID07-F1
#
_cell.length_a   1.000
_cell.length_b   1.000
_cell.length_c   1.000
_cell.angle_alpha   90.00
_cell.angle_beta   90.00
_cell.angle_gamma   90.00
#
_symmetry.space_group_name_H-M   'P 1'
#
loop_
_entity.id
_entity.type
_entity.pdbx_description
1 polymer ?
#
loop_
_entity_poly.entity_id
_entity_poly.type
_entity_poly.pdbx_seq_one_letter_code
_entity_poly.pdbx_strand_id
1 'polypeptide(L)'
;MKPAFVFRFRWLFFAFWLFSSPVLGQKVALVLSGGGAKGAAHLGVIKALEENNIPIDYIIGTSMGGVVGGFYAAGYSVEEMEELIKSEDVLNWVTGVQDEKYRYFLYRREENASMLSLKLSLDSLLKASIKSTLVNDNGLNFALASYLGQASAR
;
A
#
# COMPACT_ATOMS: atom_id res chain seq x y z
N MET A 1 -44.72 -3.85 -38.65
CA MET A 1 -44.54 -3.41 -37.25
C MET A 1 -43.20 -2.67 -37.10
N LYS A 2 -43.28 -1.35 -36.89
CA LYS A 2 -42.34 -0.36 -36.28
C LYS A 2 -40.81 -0.63 -36.22
N PRO A 3 -40.05 -0.52 -37.33
CA PRO A 3 -38.58 -0.30 -37.27
C PRO A 3 -38.21 1.14 -36.86
N ALA A 4 -39.11 2.11 -37.06
CA ALA A 4 -38.86 3.52 -36.76
C ALA A 4 -38.80 3.86 -35.25
N PHE A 5 -39.37 3.01 -34.38
CA PHE A 5 -39.41 3.26 -32.94
C PHE A 5 -38.05 2.99 -32.26
N VAL A 6 -37.36 1.92 -32.68
CA VAL A 6 -36.03 1.55 -32.16
C VAL A 6 -34.96 2.56 -32.59
N PHE A 7 -35.07 3.08 -33.82
CA PHE A 7 -34.12 4.06 -34.35
C PHE A 7 -34.12 5.36 -33.53
N ARG A 8 -35.30 5.83 -33.13
CA ARG A 8 -35.48 7.10 -32.41
C ARG A 8 -34.89 7.06 -30.99
N PHE A 9 -34.89 5.90 -30.34
CA PHE A 9 -34.30 5.70 -29.00
C PHE A 9 -32.76 5.67 -29.03
N ARG A 10 -32.17 5.13 -30.10
CA ARG A 10 -30.71 5.09 -30.29
C ARG A 10 -30.09 6.49 -30.41
N TRP A 11 -30.77 7.40 -31.12
CA TRP A 11 -30.33 8.79 -31.24
C TRP A 11 -30.48 9.57 -29.92
N LEU A 12 -31.48 9.25 -29.10
CA LEU A 12 -31.64 9.85 -27.77
C LEU A 12 -30.54 9.41 -26.79
N PHE A 13 -30.18 8.12 -26.78
CA PHE A 13 -29.05 7.62 -25.98
C PHE A 13 -27.71 8.22 -26.43
N PHE A 14 -27.49 8.32 -27.74
CA PHE A 14 -26.27 8.90 -28.29
C PHE A 14 -26.16 10.40 -27.98
N ALA A 15 -27.28 11.14 -28.08
CA ALA A 15 -27.34 12.54 -27.67
C ALA A 15 -27.11 12.69 -26.16
N PHE A 16 -27.74 11.86 -25.32
CA PHE A 16 -27.51 11.87 -23.88
C PHE A 16 -26.04 11.63 -23.52
N TRP A 17 -25.39 10.70 -24.21
CA TRP A 17 -23.96 10.42 -24.03
C TRP A 17 -23.07 11.60 -24.49
N LEU A 18 -23.41 12.27 -25.59
CA LEU A 18 -22.73 13.48 -26.09
C LEU A 18 -22.89 14.69 -25.16
N PHE A 19 -24.02 14.81 -24.46
CA PHE A 19 -24.31 15.93 -23.55
C PHE A 19 -24.02 15.63 -22.07
N SER A 20 -23.64 14.39 -21.75
CA SER A 20 -23.18 14.03 -20.40
C SER A 20 -21.80 14.60 -20.17
N SER A 21 -21.73 15.82 -19.63
CA SER A 21 -20.46 16.36 -19.13
C SER A 21 -19.94 15.48 -18.00
N PRO A 22 -18.65 15.10 -17.98
CA PRO A 22 -18.08 14.43 -16.82
C PRO A 22 -18.17 15.39 -15.64
N VAL A 23 -19.00 15.06 -14.66
CA VAL A 23 -19.01 15.78 -13.39
C VAL A 23 -17.70 15.43 -12.70
N LEU A 24 -16.75 16.37 -12.69
CA LEU A 24 -15.54 16.26 -11.88
C LEU A 24 -15.97 16.35 -10.41
N GLY A 25 -16.16 15.19 -9.78
CA GLY A 25 -16.41 15.09 -8.35
C GLY A 25 -15.20 15.59 -7.54
N GLN A 26 -15.46 15.99 -6.29
CA GLN A 26 -14.40 16.31 -5.35
C GLN A 26 -13.55 15.06 -5.10
N LYS A 27 -12.25 15.17 -5.39
CA LYS A 27 -11.30 14.09 -5.13
C LYS A 27 -10.72 14.20 -3.72
N VAL A 28 -10.46 13.07 -3.08
CA VAL A 28 -9.91 12.98 -1.73
C VAL A 28 -8.60 12.20 -1.78
N ALA A 29 -7.56 12.79 -1.19
CA ALA A 29 -6.27 12.14 -0.99
C ALA A 29 -6.06 11.87 0.50
N LEU A 30 -5.88 10.61 0.87
CA LEU A 30 -5.58 10.17 2.23
C LEU A 30 -4.06 10.06 2.42
N VAL A 31 -3.52 10.81 3.38
CA VAL A 31 -2.08 10.83 3.68
C VAL A 31 -1.83 10.16 5.03
N LEU A 32 -1.09 9.05 5.01
CA LEU A 32 -0.81 8.18 6.16
C LEU A 32 0.65 8.30 6.58
N SER A 33 0.89 8.89 7.75
CA SER A 33 2.25 9.02 8.29
C SER A 33 2.85 7.68 8.73
N GLY A 34 4.17 7.65 8.92
CA GLY A 34 4.82 6.58 9.67
C GLY A 34 4.43 6.58 11.15
N GLY A 35 4.79 5.52 11.87
CA GLY A 35 4.49 5.38 13.30
C GLY A 35 4.77 4.01 13.93
N GLY A 36 5.45 3.11 13.22
CA GLY A 36 5.66 1.73 13.68
C GLY A 36 4.34 1.02 13.98
N ALA A 37 4.27 0.26 15.07
CA ALA A 37 3.06 -0.46 15.50
C ALA A 37 1.85 0.46 15.71
N LYS A 38 2.04 1.72 16.12
CA LYS A 38 0.93 2.69 16.28
C LYS A 38 0.27 3.06 14.96
N GLY A 39 0.93 2.82 13.82
CA GLY A 39 0.37 3.05 12.50
C GLY A 39 -0.83 2.13 12.17
N ALA A 40 -1.08 1.09 12.96
CA ALA A 40 -2.31 0.29 12.87
C ALA A 40 -3.59 1.14 13.05
N ALA A 41 -3.50 2.28 13.75
CA ALA A 41 -4.61 3.22 13.91
C ALA A 41 -5.14 3.77 12.57
N HIS A 42 -4.33 3.75 11.51
CA HIS A 42 -4.75 4.17 10.17
C HIS A 42 -5.90 3.30 9.63
N LEU A 43 -6.03 2.04 10.06
CA LEU A 43 -7.18 1.19 9.70
C LEU A 43 -8.50 1.77 10.22
N GLY A 44 -8.50 2.28 11.46
CA GLY A 44 -9.69 2.92 12.04
C GLY A 44 -10.08 4.20 11.30
N VAL A 45 -9.10 4.94 10.78
CA VAL A 45 -9.36 6.13 9.93
C VAL A 45 -10.01 5.72 8.62
N ILE A 46 -9.45 4.72 7.93
CA ILE A 46 -10.02 4.20 6.68
C ILE A 46 -11.45 3.70 6.92
N LYS A 47 -11.66 2.90 7.97
CA LYS A 47 -12.99 2.40 8.36
C LYS A 47 -14.01 3.53 8.53
N ALA A 48 -13.64 4.56 9.29
CA ALA A 48 -14.51 5.70 9.52
C ALA A 48 -14.84 6.45 8.22
N LEU A 49 -13.89 6.56 7.29
CA LEU A 49 -14.13 7.18 5.98
C LEU A 49 -15.12 6.35 5.15
N GLU A 50 -14.97 5.02 5.12
CA GLU A 50 -15.88 4.11 4.41
C GLU A 50 -17.30 4.13 5.00
N GLU A 51 -17.43 4.06 6.33
CA GLU A 51 -18.71 4.15 7.03
C GLU A 51 -19.45 5.46 6.75
N ASN A 52 -18.71 6.54 6.47
CA ASN A 52 -19.27 7.86 6.12
C ASN A 52 -19.39 8.09 4.60
N ASN A 53 -19.16 7.06 3.77
CA ASN A 53 -19.20 7.14 2.30
C ASN A 53 -18.29 8.24 1.72
N ILE A 54 -17.14 8.47 2.36
CA ILE A 54 -16.14 9.42 1.86
C ILE A 54 -15.23 8.65 0.88
N PRO A 55 -15.28 8.94 -0.44
CA PRO A 55 -14.45 8.25 -1.41
C PRO A 55 -12.97 8.58 -1.17
N ILE A 56 -12.07 7.62 -1.35
CA ILE A 56 -10.61 7.83 -1.29
C ILE A 56 -10.05 7.58 -2.70
N ASP A 57 -9.65 8.65 -3.39
CA ASP A 57 -9.13 8.57 -4.76
C ASP A 57 -7.62 8.33 -4.80
N TYR A 58 -6.90 8.80 -3.77
CA TYR A 58 -5.45 8.70 -3.68
C TYR A 58 -5.04 8.32 -2.27
N ILE A 59 -4.03 7.47 -2.17
CA ILE A 59 -3.38 7.14 -0.90
C ILE A 59 -1.89 7.39 -1.02
N ILE A 60 -1.35 8.05 0.00
CA ILE A 60 0.07 8.35 0.13
C ILE A 60 0.48 7.89 1.53
N GLY A 61 1.49 7.02 1.62
CA GLY A 61 1.89 6.42 2.89
C GLY A 61 3.40 6.39 3.08
N THR A 62 3.86 6.55 4.32
CA THR A 62 5.27 6.36 4.72
C THR A 62 5.39 5.28 5.79
N SER A 63 6.37 4.37 5.65
CA SER A 63 6.60 3.27 6.60
C SER A 63 5.31 2.47 6.86
N MET A 64 4.83 2.34 8.09
CA MET A 64 3.56 1.65 8.39
C MET A 64 2.36 2.25 7.66
N GLY A 65 2.31 3.57 7.45
CA GLY A 65 1.28 4.19 6.62
C GLY A 65 1.36 3.75 5.15
N GLY A 66 2.55 3.43 4.65
CA GLY A 66 2.75 2.84 3.33
C GLY A 66 2.32 1.38 3.26
N VAL A 67 2.53 0.61 4.33
CA VAL A 67 2.04 -0.77 4.45
C VAL A 67 0.51 -0.79 4.41
N VAL A 68 -0.14 -0.08 5.34
CA VAL A 68 -1.61 0.01 5.41
C VAL A 68 -2.19 0.57 4.11
N GLY A 69 -1.62 1.67 3.62
CA GLY A 69 -2.08 2.30 2.38
C GLY A 69 -1.89 1.41 1.16
N GLY A 70 -0.81 0.63 1.09
CA GLY A 70 -0.53 -0.30 0.01
C GLY A 70 -1.52 -1.46 -0.04
N PHE A 71 -1.84 -2.07 1.10
CA PHE A 71 -2.85 -3.12 1.18
C PHE A 71 -4.25 -2.60 0.81
N TYR A 72 -4.64 -1.45 1.34
CA TYR A 72 -5.93 -0.84 0.99
C TYR A 72 -6.02 -0.53 -0.52
N ALA A 73 -4.97 0.07 -1.09
CA ALA A 73 -4.92 0.35 -2.53
C ALA A 73 -4.91 -0.92 -3.39
N ALA A 74 -4.46 -2.05 -2.85
CA ALA A 74 -4.51 -3.36 -3.50
C ALA A 74 -5.89 -4.04 -3.39
N GLY A 75 -6.88 -3.40 -2.75
CA GLY A 75 -8.26 -3.86 -2.66
C GLY A 75 -8.56 -4.77 -1.46
N TYR A 76 -7.68 -4.82 -0.46
CA TYR A 76 -7.97 -5.53 0.79
C TYR A 76 -9.02 -4.79 1.61
N SER A 77 -9.95 -5.52 2.21
CA SER A 77 -10.93 -4.96 3.13
C SER A 77 -10.28 -4.53 4.46
N VAL A 78 -10.94 -3.63 5.20
CA VAL A 78 -10.48 -3.23 6.53
C VAL A 78 -10.35 -4.44 7.46
N GLU A 79 -11.29 -5.38 7.39
CA GLU A 79 -11.30 -6.61 8.18
C GLU A 79 -10.10 -7.51 7.83
N GLU A 80 -9.84 -7.73 6.54
CA GLU A 80 -8.69 -8.52 6.09
C GLU A 80 -7.36 -7.90 6.56
N MET A 81 -7.26 -6.57 6.50
CA MET A 81 -6.08 -5.86 7.00
C MET A 81 -5.99 -5.89 8.53
N GLU A 82 -7.10 -5.83 9.25
CA GLU A 82 -7.11 -5.99 10.70
C GLU A 82 -6.61 -7.37 11.13
N GLU A 83 -7.05 -8.43 10.45
CA GLU A 83 -6.58 -9.80 10.69
C GLU A 83 -5.09 -9.93 10.41
N LEU A 84 -4.61 -9.38 9.28
CA LEU A 84 -3.19 -9.33 8.94
C LEU A 84 -2.39 -8.61 10.03
N ILE A 85 -2.81 -7.42 10.47
CA ILE A 85 -2.06 -6.64 11.46
C ILE A 85 -2.05 -7.31 12.84
N LYS A 86 -3.11 -8.04 13.21
CA LYS A 86 -3.18 -8.80 14.47
C LYS A 86 -2.36 -10.10 14.43
N SER A 87 -1.93 -10.56 13.26
CA SER A 87 -1.10 -11.76 13.13
C SER A 87 0.30 -11.55 13.71
N GLU A 88 0.88 -12.63 14.25
CA GLU A 88 2.28 -12.63 14.71
C GLU A 88 3.25 -12.29 13.56
N ASP A 89 2.87 -12.58 12.32
CA ASP A 89 3.66 -12.33 11.12
C ASP A 89 3.95 -10.83 10.93
N VAL A 90 2.94 -9.96 11.05
CA VAL A 90 3.15 -8.50 10.91
C VAL A 90 4.03 -7.95 12.03
N LEU A 91 3.87 -8.48 13.25
CA LEU A 91 4.74 -8.13 14.38
C LEU A 91 6.20 -8.51 14.10
N ASN A 92 6.43 -9.68 13.51
CA ASN A 92 7.75 -10.14 13.08
C ASN A 92 8.32 -9.27 11.95
N TRP A 93 7.50 -8.86 10.97
CA TRP A 93 7.94 -7.99 9.87
C TRP A 93 8.40 -6.61 10.36
N VAL A 94 7.72 -6.06 11.36
CA VAL A 94 8.00 -4.71 11.90
C VAL A 94 9.18 -4.72 12.88
N THR A 95 9.34 -5.80 13.65
CA THR A 95 10.44 -5.96 14.61
C THR A 95 11.73 -6.48 13.97
N GLY A 96 11.65 -6.98 12.73
CA GLY A 96 12.79 -7.53 12.00
C GLY A 96 13.21 -8.93 12.46
N VAL A 97 12.38 -9.59 13.28
CA VAL A 97 12.57 -10.99 13.67
C VAL A 97 12.27 -11.85 12.43
N GLN A 98 13.31 -12.52 11.91
CA GLN A 98 13.16 -13.38 10.75
C GLN A 98 12.55 -14.71 11.18
N ASP A 99 11.40 -15.04 10.60
CA ASP A 99 10.83 -16.38 10.65
C ASP A 99 11.82 -17.38 10.02
N GLU A 100 12.09 -18.48 10.73
CA GLU A 100 13.02 -19.54 10.31
C GLU A 100 12.69 -20.11 8.93
N LYS A 101 11.43 -20.00 8.49
CA LYS A 101 10.96 -20.45 7.19
C LYS A 101 11.61 -19.72 6.00
N TYR A 102 11.99 -18.45 6.16
CA TYR A 102 12.56 -17.62 5.07
C TYR A 102 14.08 -17.46 5.16
N ARG A 103 14.70 -18.07 6.18
CA ARG A 103 16.15 -18.06 6.46
C ARG A 103 17.01 -18.60 5.30
N TYR A 104 16.42 -19.40 4.40
CA TYR A 104 17.09 -19.92 3.21
C TYR A 104 17.08 -18.96 2.01
N PHE A 105 16.04 -18.12 1.88
CA PHE A 105 15.89 -17.19 0.76
C PHE A 105 16.52 -15.82 1.05
N LEU A 106 16.60 -15.44 2.33
CA LEU A 106 17.23 -14.21 2.76
C LEU A 106 18.69 -14.51 3.15
N TYR A 107 19.62 -13.93 2.39
CA TYR A 107 21.07 -14.07 2.57
C TYR A 107 21.47 -13.97 4.05
N ARG A 108 22.17 -14.99 4.56
CA ARG A 108 22.70 -15.08 5.92
C ARG A 108 23.56 -13.83 6.22
N ARG A 109 23.23 -13.06 7.26
CA ARG A 109 24.22 -12.16 7.87
C ARG A 109 25.09 -13.01 8.79
N GLU A 110 26.41 -12.89 8.65
CA GLU A 110 27.32 -13.37 9.68
C GLU A 110 27.03 -12.61 10.98
N GLU A 111 26.78 -13.33 12.06
CA GLU A 111 26.68 -12.73 13.38
C GLU A 111 28.01 -12.05 13.70
N ASN A 112 27.99 -10.72 13.80
CA ASN A 112 29.13 -9.95 14.26
C ASN A 112 28.69 -9.09 15.46
N ALA A 113 29.61 -8.80 16.38
CA ALA A 113 29.32 -8.03 17.59
C ALA A 113 29.12 -6.52 17.33
N SER A 114 28.70 -6.14 16.11
CA SER A 114 28.50 -4.74 15.76
C SER A 114 27.20 -4.22 16.35
N MET A 115 27.31 -3.25 17.26
CA MET A 115 26.16 -2.56 17.86
C MET A 115 25.52 -1.55 16.87
N LEU A 116 26.30 -1.05 15.90
CA LEU A 116 25.88 -0.07 14.91
C LEU A 116 26.63 -0.33 13.59
N SER A 117 25.90 -0.38 12.47
CA SER A 117 26.47 -0.54 11.12
C SER A 117 26.20 0.71 10.28
N LEU A 118 27.24 1.51 10.01
CA LEU A 118 27.16 2.67 9.14
C LEU A 118 27.67 2.30 7.75
N LYS A 119 26.77 2.23 6.77
CA LYS A 119 27.14 1.99 5.36
C LYS A 119 27.44 3.33 4.69
N LEU A 120 28.72 3.68 4.60
CA LEU A 120 29.20 4.86 3.88
C LEU A 120 29.47 4.50 2.42
N SER A 121 28.83 5.21 1.49
CA SER A 121 29.15 5.12 0.07
C SER A 121 29.66 6.47 -0.44
N LEU A 122 30.74 6.44 -1.22
CA LEU A 122 31.28 7.58 -1.95
C LEU A 122 30.88 7.46 -3.42
N ASP A 123 30.23 8.48 -3.94
CA ASP A 123 30.01 8.61 -5.39
C ASP A 123 31.21 9.29 -6.07
N SER A 124 31.26 9.29 -7.40
CA SER A 124 32.31 9.90 -8.24
C SER A 124 32.54 11.40 -7.96
N LEU A 125 31.58 12.04 -7.28
CA LEU A 125 31.62 13.44 -6.84
C LEU A 125 32.00 13.62 -5.36
N LEU A 126 32.60 12.60 -4.72
CA LEU A 126 33.01 12.63 -3.30
C LEU A 126 31.87 12.99 -2.32
N LYS A 127 30.62 12.75 -2.70
CA LYS A 127 29.46 12.96 -1.83
C LYS A 127 29.27 11.73 -0.95
N ALA A 128 29.58 11.85 0.33
CA ALA A 128 29.32 10.80 1.31
C ALA A 128 27.81 10.68 1.55
N SER A 129 27.26 9.48 1.33
CA SER A 129 25.87 9.14 1.68
C SER A 129 25.86 8.17 2.86
N ILE A 130 25.09 8.51 3.89
CA ILE A 130 24.78 7.60 5.00
C ILE A 130 23.46 6.92 4.66
N LYS A 131 23.46 5.59 4.49
CA LYS A 131 22.20 4.85 4.40
C LYS A 131 21.48 4.89 5.75
N SER A 132 20.34 5.55 5.80
CA SER A 132 19.52 5.78 7.01
C SER A 132 18.72 4.55 7.49
N THR A 133 18.93 3.38 6.89
CA THR A 133 18.22 2.15 7.25
C THR A 133 18.70 1.63 8.62
N LEU A 134 18.00 2.02 9.69
CA LEU A 134 18.32 1.67 11.08
C LEU A 134 17.82 0.27 11.49
N VAL A 135 16.93 -0.34 10.71
CA VAL A 135 16.30 -1.64 11.00
C VAL A 135 16.32 -2.51 9.74
N ASN A 136 16.54 -3.82 9.90
CA ASN A 136 16.53 -4.77 8.79
C ASN A 136 15.13 -4.85 8.15
N ASP A 137 15.02 -4.46 6.89
CA ASP A 137 13.78 -4.37 6.12
C ASP A 137 13.51 -5.59 5.24
N ASN A 138 14.42 -6.58 5.18
CA ASN A 138 14.30 -7.74 4.30
C ASN A 138 13.02 -8.54 4.53
N GLY A 139 12.63 -8.76 5.80
CA GLY A 139 11.41 -9.50 6.14
C GLY A 139 10.16 -8.78 5.66
N LEU A 140 10.08 -7.47 5.92
CA LEU A 140 8.97 -6.63 5.46
C LEU A 140 8.91 -6.55 3.93
N ASN A 141 10.05 -6.36 3.27
CA ASN A 141 10.12 -6.30 1.81
C ASN A 141 9.67 -7.61 1.16
N PHE A 142 10.10 -8.76 1.70
CA PHE A 142 9.67 -10.07 1.21
C PHE A 142 8.17 -10.28 1.41
N ALA A 143 7.64 -9.95 2.60
CA ALA A 143 6.23 -10.04 2.90
C ALA A 143 5.40 -9.19 1.94
N LEU A 144 5.70 -7.90 1.82
CA LEU A 144 5.00 -7.00 0.90
C LEU A 144 5.07 -7.51 -0.55
N ALA A 145 6.21 -8.04 -0.99
CA ALA A 145 6.33 -8.63 -2.31
C ALA A 145 5.45 -9.89 -2.47
N SER A 146 5.35 -10.75 -1.45
CA SER A 146 4.53 -11.95 -1.51
C SER A 146 3.02 -11.65 -1.55
N TYR A 147 2.56 -10.64 -0.81
CA TYR A 147 1.16 -10.27 -0.75
C TYR A 147 0.75 -9.36 -1.92
N LEU A 148 1.50 -8.29 -2.17
CA LEU A 148 1.15 -7.29 -3.18
C LEU A 148 1.65 -7.64 -4.58
N GLY A 149 2.67 -8.51 -4.70
CA GLY A 149 3.20 -8.94 -6.00
C GLY A 149 2.20 -9.75 -6.81
N GLN A 150 1.32 -10.52 -6.16
CA GLN A 150 0.22 -11.22 -6.85
C GLN A 150 -0.93 -10.28 -7.22
N ALA A 151 -1.19 -9.24 -6.43
CA ALA A 151 -2.25 -8.27 -6.67
C ALA A 151 -2.03 -7.45 -7.96
N SER A 152 -0.78 -7.22 -8.35
CA SER A 152 -0.44 -6.52 -9.60
C SER A 152 -0.62 -7.37 -10.88
N ALA A 153 -0.87 -8.68 -10.75
CA ALA A 153 -0.98 -9.61 -11.89
C ALA A 153 -2.42 -9.94 -12.31
N ARG A 154 -3.42 -9.21 -11.76
CA ARG A 154 -4.84 -9.31 -12.14
C ARG A 154 -5.29 -8.13 -12.96
#